data_AF-A0A920A2S7-F1
#
_entry.id   AF-A0A920A2S7-F1
#
_cell.length_a   1.000
_cell.length_b   1.000
_cell.length_c   1.000
_cell.angle_alpha   90.00
_cell.angle_beta   90.00
_cell.angle_gamma   90.00
#
_symmetry.space_group_name_H-M   'P 1'
#
loop_
_entity.id
_entity.type
_entity.pdbx_description
1 polymer ?
#
loop_
_entity_poly.entity_id
_entity_poly.type
_entity_poly.pdbx_seq_one_letter_code
_entity_poly.pdbx_strand_id
1 'polypeptide(L)' 'MSKELQEKLNELEKGLKLLSRDRKVVLPHHKTFDLIDEMLTTVKELKTKESSQ' A
#
# COMPACT_ATOMS: atom_id res chain seq x y z
N MET A 1 -11.02 -8.10 12.79
CA MET A 1 -9.73 -8.00 12.08
C MET A 1 -8.65 -7.71 13.11
N SER A 2 -7.44 -8.27 12.96
CA SER A 2 -6.30 -7.84 13.78
C SER A 2 -6.04 -6.35 13.58
N LYS A 3 -5.68 -5.62 14.64
CA LYS A 3 -5.37 -4.19 14.58
C LYS A 3 -4.24 -3.89 13.58
N GLU A 4 -3.26 -4.78 13.51
CA GLU A 4 -2.15 -4.73 12.55
C GLU A 4 -2.63 -4.87 11.09
N LEU A 5 -3.62 -5.73 10.84
CA LEU A 5 -4.21 -5.90 9.51
C LEU A 5 -4.97 -4.65 9.06
N GLN A 6 -5.71 -4.02 9.98
CA GLN A 6 -6.39 -2.76 9.72
C GLN A 6 -5.42 -1.62 9.39
N GLU A 7 -4.31 -1.52 10.11
CA GLU A 7 -3.26 -0.51 9.85
C GLU A 7 -2.65 -0.70 8.45
N LYS A 8 -2.26 -1.93 8.09
CA LYS A 8 -1.71 -2.24 6.76
C LYS A 8 -2.71 -1.97 5.63
N LEU A 9 -3.99 -2.29 5.83
CA LEU A 9 -5.05 -1.97 4.86
C LEU A 9 -5.24 -0.46 4.68
N ASN A 10 -5.19 0.31 5.77
CA ASN A 10 -5.27 1.77 5.72
C ASN A 10 -4.08 2.40 5.00
N GLU A 11 -2.87 1.86 5.16
CA GLU A 11 -1.67 2.31 4.42
C GLU A 11 -1.81 2.07 2.92
N LEU A 12 -2.26 0.86 2.52
CA LEU A 12 -2.53 0.54 1.13
C LEU A 12 -3.60 1.47 0.54
N GLU A 13 -4.69 1.74 1.26
CA GLU A 13 -5.74 2.65 0.80
C GLU A 13 -5.22 4.08 0.58
N LYS A 14 -4.37 4.59 1.48
CA LYS A 14 -3.74 5.90 1.32
C LYS A 14 -2.84 5.95 0.08
N GLY A 15 -2.02 4.91 -0.14
CA GLY A 15 -1.17 4.80 -1.33
C GLY A 15 -1.99 4.80 -2.62
N LEU A 16 -3.07 4.03 -2.66
CA LEU A 16 -4.00 4.02 -3.81
C LEU A 16 -4.64 5.39 -4.06
N LYS A 17 -5.02 6.12 -3.01
CA LYS A 17 -5.56 7.49 -3.14
C LYS A 17 -4.51 8.45 -3.70
N LEU A 18 -3.26 8.34 -3.27
CA LEU A 18 -2.14 9.16 -3.80
C LEU A 18 -1.85 8.87 -5.27
N LEU A 19 -2.04 7.64 -5.73
CA LEU A 19 -1.85 7.21 -7.12
C LEU A 19 -3.11 7.39 -7.99
N SER A 20 -4.26 7.68 -7.37
CA SER A 20 -5.54 7.82 -8.06
C SER A 20 -5.54 8.95 -9.10
N ARG A 21 -6.47 8.86 -10.05
CA ARG A 21 -6.62 9.87 -11.12
C ARG A 21 -7.16 11.21 -10.61
N ASP A 22 -7.81 11.20 -9.45
CA ASP A 22 -8.44 12.39 -8.85
C ASP A 22 -7.48 13.18 -7.94
N ARG A 23 -6.18 12.87 -7.98
CA ARG A 23 -5.17 13.54 -7.16
C ARG A 23 -4.96 14.99 -7.61
N LYS A 24 -5.03 15.92 -6.65
CA LYS A 24 -4.75 17.34 -6.88
C LYS A 24 -3.26 17.62 -7.19
N VAL A 25 -2.36 16.75 -6.74
CA VAL A 25 -0.92 16.88 -6.93
C VAL A 25 -0.36 15.55 -7.42
N VAL A 26 0.44 15.60 -8.48
CA VAL A 26 1.11 14.43 -9.03
C VAL A 26 2.41 14.18 -8.27
N LEU A 27 2.58 12.98 -7.73
CA LEU A 27 3.85 12.55 -7.17
C LEU A 27 4.93 12.51 -8.28
N PRO A 28 6.16 12.94 -8.00
CA PRO A 28 7.29 12.70 -8.88
C PRO A 28 7.45 11.21 -9.21
N HIS A 29 7.96 10.90 -10.39
CA HIS A 29 8.10 9.51 -10.87
C HIS A 29 8.86 8.60 -9.89
N HIS A 30 10.01 9.04 -9.38
CA HIS A 30 10.81 8.23 -8.43
C HIS A 30 10.01 7.90 -7.17
N LYS A 31 9.36 8.90 -6.56
CA LYS A 31 8.52 8.69 -5.38
C LYS A 31 7.29 7.82 -5.64
N THR A 32 6.81 7.80 -6.88
CA THR A 32 5.70 6.94 -7.30
C THR A 32 6.15 5.48 -7.30
N PHE A 33 7.36 5.19 -7.79
CA PHE A 33 7.93 3.84 -7.76
C PHE A 33 8.22 3.38 -6.34
N ASP A 34 8.85 4.23 -5.52
CA ASP A 34 9.11 3.92 -4.11
C ASP A 34 7.81 3.56 -3.37
N LEU A 35 6.74 4.34 -3.57
CA LEU A 35 5.43 4.09 -2.97
C LEU A 35 4.82 2.77 -3.44
N ILE A 36 4.98 2.42 -4.72
CA ILE A 36 4.49 1.14 -5.27
C ILE A 36 5.25 -0.03 -4.65
N ASP A 37 6.58 0.08 -4.52
CA ASP A 37 7.42 -0.97 -3.93
C ASP A 37 7.08 -1.23 -2.46
N GLU A 38 6.84 -0.17 -1.69
CA GLU A 38 6.35 -0.26 -0.31
C GLU A 38 4.99 -0.97 -0.26
N MET A 39 4.03 -0.57 -1.10
CA MET A 39 2.71 -1.21 -1.15
C MET A 39 2.77 -2.69 -1.55
N LEU A 40 3.62 -3.05 -2.52
CA LEU A 40 3.82 -4.43 -2.94
C LEU A 40 4.45 -5.27 -1.82
N THR A 41 5.36 -4.68 -1.04
CA THR A 41 5.95 -5.32 0.13
C THR A 41 4.89 -5.63 1.19
N THR A 42 4.03 -4.64 1.53
CA THR A 42 2.92 -4.84 2.46
C THR A 42 1.96 -5.93 1.98
N VAL A 43 1.61 -5.95 0.68
CA VAL A 43 0.77 -7.02 0.09
C VAL A 43 1.44 -8.39 0.20
N LYS A 44 2.74 -8.48 -0.04
CA LYS A 44 3.49 -9.74 0.05
C LYS A 44 3.50 -10.28 1.48
N GLU A 45 3.72 -9.41 2.47
CA GLU A 45 3.66 -9.76 3.89
C GLU A 45 2.28 -10.27 4.32
N LEU A 46 1.22 -9.64 3.81
CA LEU A 46 -0.15 -10.08 4.09
C LEU A 46 -0.40 -11.48 3.48
N LYS A 47 0.04 -11.71 2.24
CA LYS A 47 -0.09 -13.02 1.57
C LYS A 47 0.71 -14.12 2.27
N THR A 48 1.93 -13.85 2.72
CA THR A 48 2.75 -14.87 3.44
C THR A 48 2.18 -15.21 4.81
N LYS A 49 1.55 -14.24 5.49
CA LYS A 49 0.81 -14.50 6.74
C LYS A 49 -0.41 -15.38 6.51
N GLU A 50 -1.14 -15.21 5.41
CA GLU A 50 -2.28 -16.08 5.07
C GLU A 50 -1.87 -17.50 4.64
N SER A 51 -0.73 -17.67 3.95
CA SER A 51 -0.24 -18.99 3.53
C SER A 51 0.44 -19.82 4.63
N SER A 52 0.65 -19.23 5.81
CA SER A 52 1.26 -19.92 6.97
C SER A 52 0.22 -20.34 8.02
N GLN A 53 -1.08 -20.28 7.69
CA GLN A 53 -2.19 -20.60 8.58
C GLN A 53 -2.93 -21.86 8.12
#